data_AF-A0A1G9ML58-F1
#
_entry.id   AF-A0A1G9ML58-F1
#
_cell.length_a   1.000
_cell.length_b   1.000
_cell.length_c   1.000
_cell.angle_alpha   90.00
_cell.angle_beta   90.00
_cell.angle_gamma   90.00
#
_symmetry.space_group_name_H-M   'P 1'
#
loop_
_entity.id
_entity.type
_entity.pdbx_description
1 polymer ?
#
loop_
_entity_poly.entity_id
_entity_poly.type
_entity_poly.pdbx_seq_one_letter_code
_entity_poly.pdbx_strand_id
1 'polypeptide(L)'
;MDAANRFESTVTYRLLRAEYCVGLAISAGLFLAHLDEVRWPVAIAMFAYIDLIGYLPGAIAHRRARGGATPRVYYVLYNTMHSWLTAGAVVALWSWLVRPEWALLAVPIHLCGDRGLLGNFLKPFSVPFEPAPHPAFTAFTAEVAAGAGSRR
;
A
#
# COMPACT_ATOMS: atom_id res chain seq x y z
N MET A 1 0.11 2.78 7.94
CA MET A 1 -0.49 4.12 7.91
C MET A 1 -1.48 4.11 6.77
N ASP A 2 -2.59 4.78 6.96
CA ASP A 2 -3.62 4.91 5.94
C ASP A 2 -3.98 6.39 5.81
N ALA A 3 -4.85 6.70 4.86
CA ALA A 3 -5.25 8.08 4.59
C ALA A 3 -5.94 8.78 5.77
N ALA A 4 -6.49 8.03 6.74
CA ALA A 4 -7.19 8.51 7.93
C ALA A 4 -6.29 8.62 9.17
N ASN A 5 -5.28 7.75 9.30
CA ASN A 5 -4.37 7.66 10.45
C ASN A 5 -2.91 7.80 9.99
N ARG A 6 -2.50 9.05 9.78
CA ARG A 6 -1.18 9.45 9.26
C ARG A 6 -0.21 9.67 10.42
N PHE A 7 0.60 8.68 10.76
CA PHE A 7 1.56 8.85 11.88
C PHE A 7 2.70 9.82 11.51
N GLU A 8 2.81 10.24 10.24
CA GLU A 8 3.65 11.35 9.82
C GLU A 8 2.92 12.71 9.82
N SER A 9 3.68 13.81 9.82
CA SER A 9 3.12 15.15 9.58
C SER A 9 2.44 15.24 8.20
N THR A 10 1.52 16.18 8.03
CA THR A 10 0.84 16.42 6.74
C THR A 10 1.83 16.65 5.59
N VAL A 11 2.92 17.38 5.82
CA VAL A 11 3.91 17.70 4.79
C VAL A 11 4.72 16.45 4.42
N THR A 12 5.26 15.75 5.41
CA THR A 12 6.07 14.53 5.18
C THR A 12 5.23 13.41 4.56
N TYR A 13 3.96 13.27 4.95
CA TYR A 13 3.04 12.32 4.33
C TYR A 13 2.79 12.65 2.85
N ARG A 14 2.57 13.93 2.50
CA ARG A 14 2.41 14.36 1.09
C ARG A 14 3.68 14.14 0.28
N LEU A 15 4.84 14.42 0.85
CA LEU A 15 6.13 14.20 0.19
C LEU A 15 6.36 12.72 -0.07
N LEU A 16 6.12 11.86 0.92
CA LEU A 16 6.19 10.40 0.77
C LEU A 16 5.26 9.91 -0.34
N ARG A 17 4.02 10.41 -0.38
CA ARG A 17 3.09 10.09 -1.48
C ARG A 17 3.62 10.54 -2.83
N ALA A 18 4.24 11.72 -2.91
CA ALA A 18 4.83 12.23 -4.15
C ALA A 18 5.95 11.32 -4.66
N GLU A 19 6.83 10.82 -3.78
CA GLU A 19 7.86 9.84 -4.14
C GLU A 19 7.24 8.58 -4.76
N TYR A 20 6.17 8.05 -4.17
CA TYR A 20 5.44 6.91 -4.74
C TYR A 20 4.72 7.24 -6.03
N CYS A 21 4.20 8.46 -6.22
CA CYS A 21 3.64 8.90 -7.49
C CYS A 21 4.71 8.96 -8.60
N VAL A 22 5.94 9.37 -8.28
CA VAL A 22 7.06 9.33 -9.23
C VAL A 22 7.39 7.88 -9.60
N GLY A 23 7.49 7.00 -8.61
CA GLY A 23 7.67 5.55 -8.85
C GLY A 23 6.57 4.96 -9.74
N LEU A 24 5.31 5.31 -9.47
CA LEU A 24 4.17 4.91 -10.28
C LEU A 24 4.29 5.43 -11.72
N ALA A 25 4.62 6.71 -11.91
CA ALA A 25 4.75 7.31 -13.23
C ALA A 25 5.85 6.65 -14.05
N ILE A 26 7.00 6.34 -13.44
CA ILE A 26 8.11 5.64 -14.10
C ILE A 26 7.70 4.22 -14.46
N SER A 27 7.17 3.44 -13.52
CA SER A 27 6.77 2.05 -13.77
C SER A 27 5.63 1.96 -14.80
N ALA A 28 4.63 2.82 -14.71
CA ALA A 28 3.54 2.88 -15.67
C ALA A 28 4.04 3.34 -17.05
N GLY A 29 4.92 4.35 -17.12
CA GLY A 29 5.51 4.81 -18.38
C GLY A 29 6.29 3.70 -19.09
N LEU A 30 7.13 2.96 -18.36
CA LEU A 30 7.87 1.82 -18.91
C LEU A 30 6.94 0.68 -19.36
N PHE A 31 5.91 0.38 -18.57
CA PHE A 31 4.92 -0.64 -18.92
C PHE A 31 4.13 -0.26 -20.18
N LEU A 32 3.73 1.02 -20.29
CA LEU A 32 3.04 1.57 -21.45
C LEU A 32 3.93 1.57 -22.71
N ALA A 33 5.22 1.85 -22.56
CA ALA A 33 6.18 1.86 -23.67
C ALA A 33 6.45 0.47 -24.26
N HIS A 34 6.13 -0.61 -23.55
CA HIS A 34 6.38 -1.99 -23.96
C HIS A 34 5.10 -2.85 -23.92
N LEU A 35 3.93 -2.25 -24.14
CA LEU A 35 2.63 -2.95 -24.01
C LEU A 35 2.49 -4.19 -24.89
N ASP A 36 3.12 -4.17 -26.05
CA ASP A 36 3.18 -5.26 -27.02
C ASP A 36 4.06 -6.43 -26.55
N GLU A 37 5.01 -6.17 -25.64
CA GLU A 37 5.87 -7.18 -25.03
C GLU A 37 5.31 -7.72 -23.70
N VAL A 38 4.26 -7.08 -23.16
CA VAL A 38 3.66 -7.48 -21.88
C VAL A 38 2.88 -8.79 -22.03
N ARG A 39 3.33 -9.80 -21.29
CA ARG A 39 2.55 -11.02 -21.05
C ARG A 39 1.41 -10.76 -20.07
N TRP A 40 0.26 -10.37 -20.62
CA TRP A 40 -0.93 -9.98 -19.85
C TRP A 40 -1.37 -10.93 -18.73
N PRO A 41 -1.41 -12.26 -18.92
CA PRO A 41 -1.77 -13.17 -17.83
C PRO A 41 -0.82 -13.05 -16.63
N VAL A 42 0.47 -12.85 -16.88
CA VAL A 42 1.48 -12.64 -15.83
C VAL A 42 1.27 -11.28 -15.17
N ALA A 43 1.07 -10.22 -15.95
CA ALA A 43 0.86 -8.88 -15.41
C ALA A 43 -0.38 -8.82 -14.50
N ILE A 44 -1.50 -9.40 -14.95
CA ILE A 44 -2.74 -9.50 -14.16
C ILE A 44 -2.51 -10.31 -12.89
N ALA A 45 -1.84 -11.47 -12.98
CA ALA A 45 -1.54 -12.29 -11.81
C ALA A 45 -0.65 -11.54 -10.80
N MET A 46 0.40 -10.87 -11.28
CA MET A 46 1.36 -10.10 -10.49
C MET A 46 0.73 -8.86 -9.83
N PHE A 47 -0.24 -8.23 -10.49
CA PHE A 47 -1.03 -7.17 -9.90
C PHE A 47 -1.98 -7.74 -8.83
N ALA A 48 -2.80 -8.72 -9.21
CA ALA A 48 -3.93 -9.14 -8.39
C ALA A 48 -3.53 -9.94 -7.14
N TYR A 49 -2.45 -10.73 -7.15
CA TYR A 49 -2.11 -11.59 -6.02
C TYR A 49 -1.91 -10.80 -4.72
N ILE A 50 -1.40 -9.57 -4.82
CA ILE A 50 -1.10 -8.67 -3.70
C ILE A 50 -2.38 -8.44 -2.87
N ASP A 51 -3.48 -8.11 -3.56
CA ASP A 51 -4.77 -7.86 -2.90
C ASP A 51 -5.54 -9.15 -2.62
N LEU A 52 -5.52 -10.11 -3.53
CA LEU A 52 -6.27 -11.36 -3.37
C LEU A 52 -5.81 -12.12 -2.12
N ILE A 53 -4.51 -12.07 -1.80
CA ILE A 53 -3.94 -12.71 -0.61
C ILE A 53 -3.86 -11.72 0.56
N GLY A 54 -3.46 -10.48 0.30
CA GLY A 54 -3.15 -9.51 1.34
C GLY A 54 -4.36 -8.76 1.89
N TYR A 55 -5.17 -8.18 1.01
CA TYR A 55 -6.21 -7.23 1.40
C TYR A 55 -7.60 -7.88 1.51
N LEU A 56 -8.03 -8.58 0.47
CA LEU A 56 -9.39 -9.07 0.31
C LEU A 56 -9.85 -9.98 1.47
N PRO A 57 -9.03 -10.92 1.99
CA PRO A 57 -9.43 -11.74 3.13
C PRO A 57 -9.72 -10.91 4.39
N GLY A 58 -8.89 -9.89 4.65
CA GLY A 58 -9.05 -8.99 5.78
C GLY A 58 -10.27 -8.08 5.65
N ALA A 59 -10.50 -7.52 4.45
CA ALA A 59 -11.67 -6.67 4.18
C ALA A 59 -12.98 -7.46 4.34
N ILE A 60 -13.02 -8.71 3.86
CA ILE A 60 -14.16 -9.61 4.06
C ILE A 60 -14.37 -9.91 5.54
N ALA A 61 -13.30 -10.23 6.28
CA ALA A 61 -13.38 -10.50 7.72
C ALA A 61 -13.86 -9.28 8.51
N HIS A 62 -13.36 -8.09 8.19
CA HIS A 62 -13.77 -6.83 8.79
C HIS A 62 -15.27 -6.57 8.58
N ARG A 63 -15.74 -6.71 7.33
CA ARG A 63 -17.16 -6.55 7.00
C ARG A 63 -18.05 -7.56 7.73
N ARG A 64 -17.60 -8.81 7.85
CA ARG A 64 -18.33 -9.87 8.58
C ARG A 64 -18.38 -9.62 10.09
N ALA A 65 -17.37 -8.96 10.65
CA ALA A 65 -17.30 -8.68 12.08
C ALA A 65 -18.30 -7.60 12.54
N ARG A 66 -18.91 -6.82 11.63
CA ARG A 66 -19.93 -5.79 11.94
C ARG A 66 -19.56 -4.86 13.10
N GLY A 67 -18.31 -4.37 13.12
CA GLY A 67 -17.77 -3.52 14.19
C GLY A 67 -16.91 -4.26 15.22
N GLY A 68 -16.83 -5.60 15.13
CA GLY A 68 -15.87 -6.40 15.89
C GLY A 68 -14.42 -6.27 15.38
N ALA A 69 -13.48 -6.68 16.22
CA ALA A 69 -12.05 -6.64 15.91
C ALA A 69 -11.70 -7.60 14.76
N THR A 70 -10.90 -7.12 13.82
CA THR A 70 -10.36 -7.95 12.73
C THR A 70 -9.16 -8.77 13.25
N PRO A 71 -9.12 -10.10 13.05
CA PRO A 71 -8.01 -10.93 13.50
C PRO A 71 -6.65 -10.46 12.99
N ARG A 72 -5.62 -10.53 13.85
CA ARG A 72 -4.25 -10.07 13.54
C ARG A 72 -3.62 -10.75 12.32
N VAL A 73 -4.03 -11.98 12.00
CA VAL A 73 -3.53 -12.70 10.81
C VAL A 73 -3.76 -11.90 9.52
N TYR A 74 -4.87 -11.17 9.41
CA TYR A 74 -5.15 -10.38 8.21
C TYR A 74 -4.24 -9.16 8.07
N TYR A 75 -3.79 -8.59 9.19
CA TYR A 75 -2.79 -7.52 9.18
C TYR A 75 -1.43 -8.06 8.73
N VAL A 76 -1.07 -9.27 9.17
CA VAL A 76 0.15 -9.95 8.72
C VAL A 76 0.08 -10.21 7.22
N LEU A 77 -1.00 -10.83 6.73
CA LEU A 77 -1.19 -11.09 5.30
C LEU A 77 -1.08 -9.81 4.47
N TYR A 78 -1.80 -8.77 4.87
CA TYR A 78 -1.74 -7.46 4.20
C TYR A 78 -0.30 -6.93 4.16
N ASN A 79 0.37 -6.86 5.32
CA ASN A 79 1.71 -6.29 5.43
C ASN A 79 2.76 -7.11 4.69
N THR A 80 2.65 -8.43 4.69
CA THR A 80 3.56 -9.31 3.94
C THR A 80 3.37 -9.11 2.44
N MET A 81 2.13 -9.11 1.94
CA MET A 81 1.89 -8.93 0.49
C MET A 81 2.18 -7.50 0.01
N HIS A 82 1.97 -6.49 0.86
CA HIS A 82 2.24 -5.09 0.55
C HIS A 82 3.64 -4.62 0.99
N SER A 83 4.55 -5.54 1.27
CA SER A 83 5.94 -5.22 1.61
C SER A 83 6.81 -5.22 0.36
N TRP A 84 7.67 -4.20 0.23
CA TRP A 84 8.71 -4.19 -0.80
C TRP A 84 9.68 -5.36 -0.69
N LEU A 85 9.92 -5.89 0.52
CA LEU A 85 10.80 -7.04 0.70
C LEU A 85 10.21 -8.28 0.03
N THR A 86 8.93 -8.57 0.30
CA THR A 86 8.25 -9.73 -0.27
C THR A 86 8.00 -9.54 -1.76
N ALA A 87 7.57 -8.35 -2.19
CA ALA A 87 7.39 -8.04 -3.60
C ALA A 87 8.69 -8.14 -4.39
N GLY A 88 9.79 -7.60 -3.85
CA GLY A 88 11.12 -7.74 -4.45
C GLY A 88 11.57 -9.20 -4.53
N ALA A 89 11.33 -9.99 -3.48
CA ALA A 89 11.63 -11.42 -3.49
C ALA A 89 10.82 -12.18 -4.55
N VAL A 90 9.52 -11.87 -4.71
CA VAL A 90 8.67 -12.46 -5.76
C VAL A 90 9.18 -12.10 -7.15
N VAL A 91 9.46 -10.82 -7.42
CA VAL A 91 9.99 -10.34 -8.70
C VAL A 91 11.35 -10.97 -9.00
N ALA A 92 12.25 -11.05 -8.02
CA ALA A 92 13.58 -11.63 -8.17
C ALA A 92 13.50 -13.15 -8.42
N LEU A 93 12.67 -13.87 -7.66
CA LEU A 93 12.46 -15.30 -7.83
C LEU A 93 11.87 -15.62 -9.21
N TRP A 94 10.88 -14.84 -9.65
CA TRP A 94 10.32 -14.97 -10.99
C TRP A 94 11.36 -14.71 -12.07
N SER A 95 12.11 -13.62 -11.93
CA SER A 95 13.18 -13.26 -12.87
C SER A 95 14.25 -14.35 -12.97
N TRP A 96 14.54 -15.04 -11.87
CA TRP A 96 15.49 -16.16 -11.84
C TRP A 96 14.93 -17.43 -12.49
N LEU A 97 13.67 -17.79 -12.22
CA LEU A 97 13.07 -19.03 -12.71
C LEU A 97 12.58 -18.96 -14.16
N VAL A 98 12.14 -17.79 -14.61
CA VAL A 98 11.45 -17.62 -15.90
C VAL A 98 12.21 -16.70 -16.87
N ARG A 99 12.73 -15.59 -16.34
CA ARG A 99 13.44 -14.44 -16.96
C ARG A 99 12.77 -13.12 -16.56
N PRO A 100 13.53 -12.01 -16.50
CA PRO A 100 12.94 -10.68 -16.38
C PRO A 100 12.01 -10.39 -17.56
N GLU A 101 10.85 -9.79 -17.27
CA GLU A 101 9.87 -9.40 -18.29
C GLU A 101 9.08 -8.16 -17.84
N TRP A 102 8.57 -7.39 -18.80
CA TRP A 102 7.84 -6.14 -18.55
C TRP A 102 6.56 -6.33 -17.73
N ALA A 103 5.96 -7.53 -17.77
CA ALA A 103 4.80 -7.87 -16.96
C ALA A 103 5.06 -7.71 -15.46
N LEU A 104 6.31 -7.84 -15.00
CA LEU A 104 6.68 -7.66 -13.59
C LEU A 104 6.53 -6.21 -13.10
N LEU A 105 6.47 -5.22 -14.00
CA LEU A 105 6.19 -3.82 -13.64
C LEU A 105 4.78 -3.65 -13.04
N ALA A 106 3.88 -4.62 -13.23
CA ALA A 106 2.59 -4.64 -12.54
C ALA A 106 2.73 -4.58 -11.01
N VAL A 107 3.79 -5.19 -10.46
CA VAL A 107 4.06 -5.19 -9.01
C VAL A 107 4.35 -3.77 -8.48
N PRO A 108 5.36 -3.03 -8.99
CA PRO A 108 5.57 -1.66 -8.55
C PRO A 108 4.42 -0.73 -8.95
N ILE A 109 3.71 -0.95 -10.06
CA ILE A 109 2.50 -0.17 -10.40
C ILE A 109 1.46 -0.30 -9.29
N HIS A 110 1.15 -1.52 -8.82
CA HIS A 110 0.22 -1.75 -7.71
C HIS A 110 0.68 -1.04 -6.43
N LEU A 111 1.90 -1.37 -6.00
CA LEU A 111 2.46 -0.90 -4.72
C LEU A 111 2.68 0.62 -4.66
N CYS A 112 3.06 1.23 -5.78
CA CYS A 112 3.18 2.68 -5.90
C CYS A 112 1.80 3.34 -6.06
N GLY A 113 0.86 2.69 -6.75
CA GLY A 113 -0.53 3.12 -6.85
C GLY A 113 -1.20 3.25 -5.50
N ASP A 114 -1.11 2.21 -4.67
CA ASP A 114 -1.68 2.21 -3.32
C ASP A 114 -1.11 3.33 -2.45
N ARG A 115 0.21 3.51 -2.47
CA ARG A 115 0.88 4.47 -1.59
C ARG A 115 0.80 5.90 -2.11
N GLY A 116 0.99 6.09 -3.41
CA GLY A 116 0.97 7.40 -4.06
C GLY A 116 -0.45 7.94 -4.18
N LEU A 117 -1.37 7.16 -4.76
CA LEU A 117 -2.73 7.62 -5.07
C LEU A 117 -3.70 7.42 -3.91
N LEU A 118 -3.72 6.23 -3.29
CA LEU A 118 -4.66 5.92 -2.21
C LEU A 118 -4.14 6.30 -0.83
N GLY A 119 -2.82 6.42 -0.67
CA GLY A 119 -2.20 6.73 0.61
C GLY A 119 -2.21 5.56 1.60
N ASN A 120 -2.33 4.33 1.08
CA ASN A 120 -2.35 3.09 1.85
C ASN A 120 -0.94 2.51 1.95
N PHE A 121 -0.39 2.51 3.16
CA PHE A 121 0.92 1.92 3.47
C PHE A 121 0.73 0.63 4.28
N LEU A 122 1.81 0.12 4.88
CA LEU A 122 1.74 -1.01 5.82
C LEU A 122 0.76 -0.71 6.96
N LYS A 123 -0.14 -1.63 7.21
CA LYS A 123 -1.25 -1.50 8.15
C LYS A 123 -0.77 -1.70 9.60
N PRO A 124 -0.84 -0.68 10.46
CA PRO A 124 -0.48 -0.80 11.86
C PRO A 124 -1.49 -1.69 12.59
N PHE A 125 -1.03 -2.53 13.51
CA PHE A 125 -1.89 -3.42 14.30
C PHE A 125 -2.74 -2.69 15.35
N SER A 126 -2.43 -1.41 15.62
CA SER A 126 -3.10 -0.58 16.61
C SER A 126 -4.31 0.19 16.06
N VAL A 127 -4.55 0.15 14.75
CA VAL A 127 -5.68 0.85 14.10
C VAL A 127 -6.62 -0.15 13.42
N PRO A 128 -7.90 0.23 13.17
CA PRO A 128 -8.83 -0.62 12.45
C PRO A 128 -8.30 -1.09 11.09
N PHE A 129 -8.74 -2.26 10.65
CA PHE A 129 -8.26 -2.84 9.40
C PHE A 129 -8.71 -2.00 8.19
N GLU A 130 -9.96 -1.57 8.16
CA GLU A 130 -10.40 -0.58 7.18
C GLU A 130 -10.10 0.85 7.69
N PRO A 131 -9.72 1.79 6.80
CA PRO A 131 -9.40 3.16 7.22
C PRO A 131 -10.58 3.81 7.95
N ALA A 132 -10.41 4.08 9.23
CA ALA A 132 -11.35 4.81 10.06
C ALA A 132 -10.57 5.72 11.02
N PRO A 133 -10.99 6.98 11.23
CA PRO A 133 -10.30 7.88 12.15
C PRO A 133 -10.19 7.29 13.56
N HIS A 134 -8.97 7.16 14.07
CA HIS A 134 -8.74 6.71 15.44
C HIS A 134 -8.88 7.92 16.40
N PRO A 135 -9.67 7.84 17.49
CA PRO A 135 -9.90 8.97 18.39
C PRO A 135 -8.61 9.56 18.98
N ALA A 136 -7.69 8.69 19.44
CA ALA A 136 -6.41 9.14 19.98
C ALA A 136 -5.54 9.86 18.95
N PHE A 137 -5.60 9.44 17.68
CA PHE A 137 -4.85 10.10 16.61
C PHE A 137 -5.43 11.49 16.30
N THR A 138 -6.75 11.61 16.35
CA THR A 138 -7.45 12.90 16.18
C THR A 138 -7.11 13.89 17.31
N ALA A 139 -7.11 13.43 18.56
CA ALA A 139 -6.72 14.25 19.70
C ALA A 139 -5.25 14.72 19.59
N PHE A 140 -4.34 13.79 19.30
CA PHE A 140 -2.92 14.09 19.12
C PHE A 140 -2.66 15.14 18.02
N THR A 141 -3.30 14.99 16.86
CA THR A 141 -3.11 15.93 15.75
C THR A 141 -3.64 17.34 16.08
N ALA A 142 -4.73 17.44 16.83
CA ALA A 142 -5.25 18.72 17.32
C ALA A 142 -4.27 19.40 18.30
N GLU A 143 -3.71 18.65 19.25
CA GLU A 143 -2.73 19.17 20.22
C GLU A 143 -1.45 19.65 19.54
N VAL A 144 -0.90 18.88 18.59
CA VAL A 144 0.29 19.26 17.83
C VAL A 144 0.04 20.54 17.01
N ALA A 145 -1.14 20.65 16.38
CA ALA A 145 -1.51 21.84 15.62
C ALA A 145 -1.64 23.09 16.51
N ALA A 146 -2.29 22.96 17.68
CA ALA A 146 -2.40 24.04 18.65
C ALA A 146 -1.03 24.49 19.20
N GLY A 147 -0.15 23.54 19.51
CA GLY A 147 1.21 23.82 19.99
C GLY A 147 2.12 24.46 18.93
N ALA A 148 1.92 24.17 17.65
CA ALA A 148 2.66 24.80 16.56
C ALA A 148 2.24 26.27 16.34
N GLY A 149 0.98 26.62 16.61
CA GLY A 149 0.49 27.99 16.58
C GLY A 149 1.05 28.86 17.72
N SER A 150 1.35 28.25 18.87
CA SER A 150 1.95 28.94 20.03
C SER A 150 3.46 29.24 19.88
N ARG A 151 4.14 28.65 18.89
CA ARG A 151 5.59 28.84 18.65
C ARG A 151 5.90 29.84 17.51
N ARG A 152 4.88 30.47 16.93
CA ARG A 152 5.02 31.55 15.93
C ARG A 152 4.58 32.87 16.55
#